data_AF-A0A5B2TTR8-F1
#
_entry.id   AF-A0A5B2TTR8-F1
#
_cell.length_a   1.000
_cell.length_b   1.000
_cell.length_c   1.000
_cell.angle_alpha   90.00
_cell.angle_beta   90.00
_cell.angle_gamma   90.00
#
_symmetry.space_group_name_H-M   'P 1'
#
loop_
_entity.id
_entity.type
_entity.pdbx_description
1 polymer ?
#
loop_
_entity_poly.entity_id
_entity_poly.type
_entity_poly.pdbx_seq_one_letter_code
_entity_poly.pdbx_strand_id
1 'polypeptide(L)'
;MEIKSYLRTNKIIHLALVAGVSVFLLLSYLGSGEFNAQMDESNPFLYLVPIVAVAGYFGSQFIFRNQISAIDKTMPLEEKLKRYQSAWIVKYALLEGPAFLAIVAYNTSGNALPLVVAVCLVLYLAVQRPNLQKLLDTLPLTSDEKRKLQHNHNQ
;
A
#
# COMPACT_ATOMS: atom_id res chain seq x y z
N MET A 1 -16.13 11.38 -15.23
CA MET A 1 -15.70 11.32 -13.81
C MET A 1 -14.95 12.59 -13.44
N GLU A 2 -15.34 13.31 -12.38
CA GLU A 2 -14.60 14.50 -11.93
C GLU A 2 -13.29 14.12 -11.22
N ILE A 3 -12.18 14.78 -11.57
CA ILE A 3 -10.86 14.45 -11.02
C ILE A 3 -10.78 14.65 -9.50
N LYS A 4 -11.46 15.67 -8.97
CA LYS A 4 -11.53 15.91 -7.51
C LYS A 4 -12.19 14.74 -6.78
N SER A 5 -13.33 14.27 -7.30
CA SER A 5 -14.04 13.11 -6.77
C SER A 5 -13.16 11.85 -6.85
N TYR A 6 -12.52 11.61 -8.00
CA TYR A 6 -11.60 10.49 -8.17
C TYR A 6 -10.44 10.49 -7.16
N LEU A 7 -9.75 11.62 -6.98
CA LEU A 7 -8.66 11.73 -6.01
C LEU A 7 -9.16 11.60 -4.57
N ARG A 8 -10.36 12.10 -4.26
CA ARG A 8 -11.00 11.92 -2.95
C ARG A 8 -11.26 10.45 -2.69
N THR A 9 -11.82 9.72 -3.65
CA THR A 9 -12.05 8.27 -3.54
C THR A 9 -10.75 7.52 -3.31
N ASN A 10 -9.70 7.80 -4.09
CA ASN A 10 -8.39 7.16 -3.89
C ASN A 10 -7.80 7.44 -2.50
N LYS A 11 -7.96 8.66 -1.98
CA LYS A 11 -7.52 9.02 -0.62
C LYS A 11 -8.30 8.26 0.44
N ILE A 12 -9.62 8.10 0.28
CA ILE A 12 -10.46 7.34 1.21
C ILE A 12 -10.05 5.86 1.22
N ILE A 13 -9.86 5.26 0.04
CA ILE A 13 -9.42 3.86 -0.08
C ILE A 13 -8.06 3.67 0.59
N HIS A 14 -7.08 4.53 0.28
CA HIS A 14 -5.75 4.47 0.90
C HIS A 14 -5.81 4.63 2.42
N LEU A 15 -6.60 5.58 2.92
CA LEU A 15 -6.78 5.81 4.35
C LEU A 15 -7.44 4.60 5.03
N ALA A 16 -8.44 3.98 4.40
CA ALA A 16 -9.12 2.81 4.94
C ALA A 16 -8.16 1.61 5.09
N LEU A 17 -7.32 1.37 4.09
CA LEU A 17 -6.30 0.30 4.13
C LEU A 17 -5.26 0.58 5.23
N VAL A 18 -4.69 1.79 5.26
CA VAL A 18 -3.74 2.17 6.32
C VAL A 18 -4.38 2.06 7.71
N ALA A 19 -5.60 2.53 7.87
CA ALA A 19 -6.32 2.47 9.14
C ALA A 19 -6.61 1.04 9.56
N GLY A 20 -7.02 0.16 8.63
CA GLY A 20 -7.32 -1.25 8.92
C GLY A 20 -6.14 -1.97 9.57
N VAL A 21 -4.97 -1.91 8.93
CA VAL A 21 -3.76 -2.52 9.47
C VAL A 21 -3.24 -1.80 10.72
N SER A 22 -3.36 -0.48 10.80
CA SER A 22 -2.91 0.30 11.97
C SER A 22 -3.72 0.02 13.22
N VAL A 23 -5.05 -0.15 13.08
CA VAL A 23 -5.92 -0.54 14.20
C VAL A 23 -5.53 -1.93 14.70
N PHE A 24 -5.32 -2.89 13.80
CA PHE A 24 -4.93 -4.24 14.19
C PHE A 24 -3.55 -4.28 14.87
N LEU A 25 -2.60 -3.49 14.37
CA LEU A 25 -1.29 -3.27 14.97
C LEU A 25 -1.42 -2.73 16.40
N LEU A 26 -2.23 -1.68 16.58
CA LEU A 26 -2.46 -1.04 17.88
C LEU A 26 -3.10 -2.00 18.88
N LEU A 27 -4.15 -2.73 18.47
CA LEU A 27 -4.81 -3.71 19.32
C LEU A 27 -3.85 -4.83 19.75
N SER A 28 -3.01 -5.30 18.84
CA SER A 28 -2.01 -6.33 19.12
C SER A 28 -0.96 -5.85 20.13
N TYR A 29 -0.48 -4.61 19.97
CA TYR A 29 0.46 -4.00 20.90
C TYR A 29 -0.14 -3.75 22.29
N LEU A 30 -1.41 -3.32 22.37
CA LEU A 30 -2.08 -3.12 23.66
C LEU A 30 -2.44 -4.43 24.36
N GLY A 31 -2.63 -5.52 23.60
CA GLY A 31 -2.93 -6.85 24.14
C GLY A 31 -1.71 -7.59 24.69
N SER A 32 -0.50 -7.18 24.30
CA SER A 32 0.75 -7.78 24.80
C SER A 32 1.23 -7.11 26.09
N GLY A 33 1.52 -7.92 27.12
CA GLY A 33 1.98 -7.42 28.42
C GLY A 33 3.48 -7.13 28.52
N GLU A 34 4.31 -7.73 27.65
CA GLU A 34 5.77 -7.55 27.66
C GLU A 34 6.34 -7.44 26.25
N PHE A 35 7.28 -6.53 26.05
CA PHE A 35 8.03 -6.38 24.80
C PHE A 35 9.27 -7.29 24.84
N ASN A 36 9.14 -8.52 24.34
CA ASN A 36 10.23 -9.48 24.24
C ASN A 36 10.81 -9.50 22.82
N ALA A 37 12.10 -9.22 22.66
CA ALA A 37 12.80 -9.24 21.38
C ALA A 37 13.95 -10.26 21.33
N GLN A 38 13.89 -11.32 22.14
CA GLN A 38 14.92 -12.37 22.17
C GLN A 38 14.90 -13.15 20.86
N MET A 39 16.07 -13.33 20.25
CA MET A 39 16.20 -14.18 19.07
C MET A 39 16.12 -15.64 19.53
N ASP A 40 15.05 -16.32 19.13
CA ASP A 40 14.87 -17.76 19.33
C ASP A 40 14.94 -18.43 17.96
N GLU A 41 16.03 -19.18 17.71
CA GLU A 41 16.26 -19.85 16.42
C GLU A 41 15.17 -20.89 16.10
N SER A 42 14.43 -21.37 17.11
CA SER A 42 13.31 -22.29 16.91
C SER A 42 12.02 -21.59 16.43
N ASN A 43 11.95 -20.26 16.50
CA ASN A 43 10.79 -19.48 16.08
C ASN A 43 10.82 -19.24 14.56
N PRO A 44 9.98 -19.95 13.76
CA PRO A 44 10.00 -19.84 12.30
C PRO A 44 9.58 -18.44 11.82
N PHE A 45 8.82 -17.68 12.63
CA PHE A 45 8.34 -16.36 12.25
C PHE A 45 9.47 -15.33 12.12
N LEU A 46 10.59 -15.50 12.82
CA LEU A 46 11.74 -14.62 12.72
C LEU A 46 12.37 -14.63 11.32
N TYR A 47 12.23 -15.74 10.59
CA TYR A 47 12.75 -15.89 9.23
C TYR A 47 11.66 -15.68 8.18
N LEU A 48 10.45 -16.20 8.42
CA LEU A 48 9.34 -16.13 7.47
C LEU A 48 8.87 -14.68 7.26
N VAL A 49 8.68 -13.91 8.33
CA VAL A 49 8.12 -12.56 8.25
C VAL A 49 8.99 -11.62 7.41
N PRO A 50 10.32 -11.53 7.62
CA PRO A 50 11.17 -10.71 6.75
C PRO A 50 11.14 -11.13 5.28
N ILE A 51 11.13 -12.44 4.99
CA ILE A 51 11.07 -12.94 3.60
C ILE A 51 9.78 -12.50 2.92
N VAL A 52 8.64 -12.69 3.60
CA VAL A 52 7.33 -12.30 3.05
C VAL A 52 7.21 -10.77 2.95
N ALA A 53 7.77 -10.02 3.89
CA ALA A 53 7.80 -8.55 3.83
C ALA A 53 8.60 -8.04 2.63
N VAL A 54 9.78 -8.61 2.39
CA VAL A 54 10.62 -8.30 1.22
C VAL A 54 9.90 -8.69 -0.08
N ALA A 55 9.32 -9.89 -0.13
CA ALA A 55 8.55 -10.35 -1.28
C ALA A 55 7.33 -9.46 -1.57
N GLY A 56 6.60 -9.04 -0.54
CA GLY A 56 5.47 -8.11 -0.68
C GLY A 56 5.91 -6.72 -1.11
N TYR A 57 7.01 -6.20 -0.57
CA TYR A 57 7.58 -4.93 -0.99
C TYR A 57 7.93 -4.93 -2.49
N PHE A 58 8.78 -5.87 -2.93
CA PHE A 58 9.20 -5.94 -4.32
C PHE A 58 8.07 -6.37 -5.25
N GLY A 59 7.24 -7.32 -4.81
CA GLY A 59 6.06 -7.79 -5.53
C GLY A 59 5.06 -6.66 -5.79
N SER A 60 4.79 -5.82 -4.79
CA SER A 60 3.92 -4.66 -4.95
C SER A 60 4.41 -3.71 -6.04
N GLN A 61 5.72 -3.46 -6.08
CA GLN A 61 6.31 -2.56 -7.07
C GLN A 61 6.36 -3.18 -8.47
N PHE A 62 6.69 -4.47 -8.56
CA PHE A 62 6.70 -5.21 -9.83
C PHE A 62 5.31 -5.28 -10.44
N ILE A 63 4.31 -5.72 -9.68
CA ILE A 63 2.93 -5.85 -10.15
C ILE A 63 2.33 -4.49 -10.49
N PHE A 64 2.62 -3.45 -9.69
CA PHE A 64 2.19 -2.09 -10.02
C PHE A 64 2.78 -1.64 -11.35
N ARG A 65 4.10 -1.75 -11.54
CA ARG A 65 4.77 -1.37 -12.80
C ARG A 65 4.19 -2.12 -13.99
N ASN A 66 3.98 -3.43 -13.86
CA ASN A 66 3.40 -4.27 -14.91
C ASN A 66 1.99 -3.82 -15.30
N GLN A 67 1.13 -3.51 -14.31
CA GLN A 67 -0.21 -2.99 -14.59
C GLN A 67 -0.18 -1.61 -15.25
N ILE A 68 0.72 -0.72 -14.84
CA ILE A 68 0.88 0.60 -15.46
C ILE A 68 1.40 0.49 -16.89
N SER A 69 2.38 -0.37 -17.15
CA SER A 69 2.92 -0.55 -18.51
C SER A 69 1.90 -1.14 -19.50
N ALA A 70 0.87 -1.83 -18.99
CA ALA A 70 -0.22 -2.37 -19.80
C ALA A 70 -1.30 -1.31 -20.15
N ILE A 71 -1.19 -0.07 -19.66
CA ILE A 71 -2.12 1.02 -19.99
C ILE A 71 -1.65 1.70 -21.27
N ASP A 72 -2.48 1.63 -22.32
CA ASP A 72 -2.16 2.24 -23.61
C ASP A 72 -2.53 3.73 -23.64
N LYS A 73 -1.76 4.54 -24.38
CA LYS A 73 -1.98 5.99 -24.53
C LYS A 73 -3.27 6.31 -25.29
N THR A 74 -3.73 5.43 -26.16
CA THR A 74 -4.96 5.56 -26.95
C THR A 74 -6.22 5.23 -26.16
N MET A 75 -6.09 4.61 -24.97
CA MET A 75 -7.25 4.31 -24.12
C MET A 75 -7.99 5.59 -23.72
N PRO A 76 -9.33 5.52 -23.56
CA PRO A 76 -10.09 6.62 -22.98
C PRO A 76 -9.56 7.00 -21.58
N LEU A 77 -9.52 8.30 -21.28
CA LEU A 77 -9.02 8.82 -19.99
C LEU A 77 -9.67 8.13 -18.78
N GLU A 78 -10.99 7.91 -18.83
CA GLU A 78 -11.71 7.24 -17.75
C GLU A 78 -11.21 5.81 -17.51
N GLU A 79 -10.90 5.07 -18.57
CA GLU A 79 -10.36 3.71 -18.46
C GLU A 79 -8.95 3.71 -17.87
N LYS A 80 -8.09 4.65 -18.28
CA LYS A 80 -6.76 4.84 -17.68
C LYS A 80 -6.86 5.09 -16.18
N LEU A 81 -7.78 5.96 -15.76
CA LEU A 81 -8.01 6.28 -14.35
C LEU A 81 -8.52 5.07 -13.54
N LYS A 82 -9.43 4.27 -14.11
CA LYS A 82 -9.91 3.03 -13.47
C LYS A 82 -8.78 2.01 -13.30
N ARG A 83 -8.00 1.75 -14.35
CA ARG A 83 -6.84 0.83 -14.30
C ARG A 83 -5.77 1.31 -13.31
N TYR A 84 -5.50 2.62 -13.27
CA TYR A 84 -4.59 3.21 -12.29
C TYR A 84 -5.05 3.02 -10.85
N GLN A 85 -6.34 3.25 -10.58
CA GLN A 85 -6.92 3.03 -9.25
C GLN A 85 -6.80 1.56 -8.83
N SER A 86 -7.15 0.63 -9.73
CA SER A 86 -7.00 -0.81 -9.49
C SER A 86 -5.55 -1.19 -9.19
N ALA A 87 -4.59 -0.67 -9.97
CA ALA A 87 -3.17 -0.91 -9.75
C ALA A 87 -2.70 -0.46 -8.36
N TRP A 88 -3.16 0.70 -7.89
CA TRP A 88 -2.89 1.17 -6.53
C TRP A 88 -3.49 0.29 -5.44
N ILE A 89 -4.75 -0.14 -5.61
CA ILE A 89 -5.42 -1.03 -4.64
C ILE A 89 -4.64 -2.34 -4.51
N VAL A 90 -4.27 -2.95 -5.64
CA VAL A 90 -3.46 -4.19 -5.65
C VAL A 90 -2.10 -3.96 -4.99
N LYS A 91 -1.45 -2.83 -5.29
CA LYS A 91 -0.17 -2.47 -4.67
C LYS A 91 -0.28 -2.38 -3.14
N TYR A 92 -1.34 -1.76 -2.64
CA TYR A 92 -1.58 -1.64 -1.21
C TYR A 92 -1.87 -2.99 -0.55
N ALA A 93 -2.72 -3.82 -1.16
CA ALA A 93 -3.03 -5.16 -0.65
C ALA A 93 -1.78 -6.06 -0.53
N LEU A 94 -0.84 -5.95 -1.49
CA LEU A 94 0.43 -6.68 -1.46
C LEU A 94 1.38 -6.24 -0.33
N LEU A 95 1.17 -5.05 0.24
CA LEU A 95 1.90 -4.57 1.42
C LEU A 95 1.14 -4.89 2.71
N GLU A 96 -0.19 -4.82 2.67
CA GLU A 96 -1.07 -5.14 3.79
C GLU A 96 -0.96 -6.61 4.20
N GLY A 97 -0.92 -7.54 3.25
CA GLY A 97 -0.82 -8.98 3.53
C GLY A 97 0.38 -9.34 4.42
N PRO A 98 1.61 -8.98 4.04
CA PRO A 98 2.79 -9.16 4.89
C PRO A 98 2.70 -8.41 6.24
N ALA A 99 2.09 -7.23 6.28
CA ALA A 99 1.91 -6.48 7.53
C ALA A 99 0.98 -7.21 8.50
N PHE A 100 -0.17 -7.72 8.02
CA PHE A 100 -1.05 -8.57 8.82
C PHE A 100 -0.37 -9.86 9.27
N LEU A 101 0.38 -10.53 8.38
CA LEU A 101 1.15 -11.72 8.76
C LEU A 101 2.14 -11.41 9.89
N ALA A 102 2.85 -10.27 9.80
CA ALA A 102 3.79 -9.83 10.81
C ALA A 102 3.12 -9.55 12.17
N ILE A 103 1.91 -8.99 12.17
CA ILE A 103 1.10 -8.78 13.38
C ILE A 103 0.61 -10.11 13.96
N VAL A 104 0.15 -11.03 13.12
CA VAL A 104 -0.26 -12.38 13.57
C VAL A 104 0.93 -13.12 14.18
N ALA A 105 2.09 -13.06 13.53
CA ALA A 105 3.33 -13.65 14.04
C ALA A 105 3.74 -13.09 15.40
N TYR A 106 3.57 -11.78 15.62
CA TYR A 106 3.76 -11.15 16.93
C TYR A 106 2.83 -11.77 17.98
N ASN A 107 1.52 -11.79 17.69
CA ASN A 107 0.51 -12.32 18.61
C ASN A 107 0.69 -13.81 18.93
N THR A 108 1.20 -14.60 17.97
CA THR A 108 1.42 -16.04 18.17
C THR A 108 2.73 -16.34 18.90
N SER A 109 3.82 -15.65 18.58
CA SER A 109 5.14 -15.96 19.15
C SER A 109 5.48 -15.16 20.40
N GLY A 110 4.76 -14.07 20.69
CA GLY A 110 5.11 -13.13 21.75
C GLY A 110 6.37 -12.31 21.47
N ASN A 111 6.98 -12.48 20.29
CA ASN A 111 8.24 -11.84 19.93
C ASN A 111 7.99 -10.56 19.15
N ALA A 112 8.51 -9.44 19.64
CA ALA A 112 8.32 -8.11 19.10
C ALA A 112 9.00 -7.84 17.75
N LEU A 113 9.94 -8.67 17.28
CA LEU A 113 10.64 -8.44 16.02
C LEU A 113 9.70 -8.44 14.80
N PRO A 114 8.78 -9.42 14.62
CA PRO A 114 7.68 -9.33 13.66
C PRO A 114 6.87 -8.02 13.75
N LEU A 115 6.59 -7.53 14.96
CA LEU A 115 5.83 -6.29 15.13
C LEU A 115 6.57 -5.07 14.56
N VAL A 116 7.89 -4.99 14.73
CA VAL A 116 8.71 -3.92 14.12
C VAL A 116 8.59 -3.95 12.60
N VAL A 117 8.62 -5.14 11.98
CA VAL A 117 8.41 -5.28 10.53
C VAL A 117 7.03 -4.79 10.11
N ALA A 118 5.99 -5.12 10.89
CA ALA A 118 4.64 -4.60 10.65
C ALA A 118 4.62 -3.07 10.69
N VAL A 119 5.22 -2.43 11.70
CA VAL A 119 5.33 -0.96 11.80
C VAL A 119 5.98 -0.38 10.56
N CYS A 120 7.11 -0.94 10.11
CA CYS A 120 7.81 -0.47 8.92
C CYS A 120 6.92 -0.54 7.66
N LEU A 121 6.18 -1.64 7.48
CA LEU A 121 5.27 -1.81 6.34
C LEU A 121 4.09 -0.84 6.39
N VAL A 122 3.52 -0.61 7.58
CA VAL A 122 2.43 0.37 7.77
C VAL A 122 2.90 1.78 7.47
N LEU A 123 4.08 2.19 7.97
CA LEU A 123 4.66 3.49 7.68
C LEU A 123 4.95 3.64 6.18
N TYR A 124 5.51 2.60 5.55
CA TYR A 124 5.74 2.60 4.11
C TYR A 124 4.42 2.76 3.33
N LEU A 125 3.38 2.01 3.71
CA LEU A 125 2.05 2.13 3.12
C LEU A 125 1.49 3.55 3.27
N ALA A 126 1.64 4.18 4.44
CA ALA A 126 1.15 5.54 4.72
C ALA A 126 1.80 6.60 3.83
N VAL A 127 3.11 6.53 3.59
CA VAL A 127 3.85 7.46 2.72
C VAL A 127 3.45 7.32 1.24
N GLN A 128 2.88 6.18 0.85
CA GLN A 128 2.46 5.94 -0.53
C GLN A 128 1.17 6.66 -0.97
N ARG A 129 0.61 7.55 -0.14
CA ARG A 129 -0.61 8.33 -0.40
C ARG A 129 -0.77 8.77 -1.87
N PRO A 130 -1.96 8.55 -2.47
CA PRO A 130 -2.24 8.97 -3.84
C PRO A 130 -2.33 10.49 -3.94
N ASN A 131 -1.75 11.06 -5.00
CA ASN A 131 -1.84 12.48 -5.30
C ASN A 131 -1.86 12.72 -6.82
N LEU A 132 -2.25 13.93 -7.23
CA LEU A 132 -2.38 14.30 -8.64
C LEU A 132 -1.04 14.22 -9.36
N GLN A 133 0.04 14.70 -8.75
CA GLN A 133 1.37 14.73 -9.37
C GLN A 133 1.85 13.33 -9.74
N LYS A 134 1.79 12.38 -8.79
CA LYS A 134 2.09 10.95 -9.03
C LYS A 134 1.28 10.39 -10.19
N LEU A 135 0.01 10.76 -10.30
CA LEU A 135 -0.85 10.32 -11.41
C LEU A 135 -0.35 10.87 -12.75
N LEU A 136 -0.05 12.17 -12.82
CA LEU A 136 0.43 12.83 -14.04
C LEU A 136 1.79 12.31 -14.51
N ASP A 137 2.64 11.89 -13.57
CA ASP A 137 3.98 11.37 -13.83
C ASP A 137 3.96 9.88 -14.19
N THR A 138 2.95 9.13 -13.73
CA THR A 138 2.90 7.67 -13.91
C THR A 138 2.05 7.25 -15.11
N LEU A 139 0.95 7.94 -15.40
CA LEU A 139 0.05 7.55 -16.49
C LEU A 139 0.54 8.08 -17.85
N PRO A 140 0.39 7.29 -18.94
CA PRO A 140 0.65 7.75 -20.29
C PRO A 140 -0.49 8.66 -20.79
N LEU A 141 -0.43 9.93 -20.37
CA LEU A 141 -1.40 10.96 -20.70
C LEU A 141 -0.95 11.78 -21.91
N THR A 142 -1.90 12.15 -22.77
CA THR A 142 -1.74 13.18 -23.80
C THR A 142 -1.68 14.57 -23.15
N SER A 143 -1.15 15.55 -23.89
CA SER A 143 -1.05 16.94 -23.41
C SER A 143 -2.42 17.52 -23.05
N ASP A 144 -3.45 17.20 -23.83
CA ASP A 144 -4.83 17.63 -23.55
C ASP A 144 -5.42 16.99 -22.30
N GLU A 145 -5.17 15.69 -22.07
CA GLU A 145 -5.60 15.02 -20.83
C GLU A 145 -4.91 15.64 -19.61
N LYS A 146 -3.60 15.90 -19.66
CA LYS A 146 -2.87 16.56 -18.57
C LYS A 146 -3.46 17.92 -18.24
N ARG A 147 -3.71 18.74 -19.27
CA ARG A 147 -4.32 20.07 -19.12
C ARG A 147 -5.72 19.99 -18.52
N LYS A 148 -6.57 19.07 -19.00
CA LYS A 148 -7.92 18.85 -18.45
C LYS A 148 -7.88 18.46 -16.97
N LEU A 149 -6.99 17.54 -16.59
CA LEU A 149 -6.85 17.09 -15.21
C LEU A 149 -6.36 18.20 -14.26
N GLN A 150 -5.42 19.03 -14.71
CA GLN A 150 -4.92 20.18 -13.93
C GLN A 150 -5.96 21.28 -13.78
N HIS A 151 -6.65 21.65 -14.87
CA HIS A 151 -7.68 22.68 -14.84
C HIS A 151 -8.82 22.32 -13.90
N ASN A 152 -9.35 21.10 -14.01
CA ASN A 152 -10.45 20.62 -13.17
C ASN A 152 -10.05 20.36 -11.71
N HIS A 153 -8.75 20.35 -11.40
CA HIS A 153 -8.27 20.25 -10.02
C HIS A 153 -8.29 21.61 -9.32
N ASN A 154 -8.02 22.70 -10.06
CA ASN A 154 -7.86 24.05 -9.54
C ASN A 154 -9.19 24.83 -9.45
N GLN A 155 -10.23 24.40 -10.16
CA GLN A 155 -11.62 24.88 -10.00
C GLN A 155 -12.32 24.07 -8.95
#